data_AF-A0A1R1X9A1-F1
#
_entry.id   AF-A0A1R1X9A1-F1
#
_cell.length_a   1.000
_cell.length_b   1.000
_cell.length_c   1.000
_cell.angle_alpha   90.00
_cell.angle_beta   90.00
_cell.angle_gamma   90.00
#
_symmetry.space_group_name_H-M   'P 1'
#
loop_
_entity.id
_entity.type
_entity.pdbx_description
1 polymer ?
#
loop_
_entity_poly.entity_id
_entity_poly.type
_entity_poly.pdbx_seq_one_letter_code
_entity_poly.pdbx_strand_id
1 'polypeptide(L)'
;MNSKKLILNLLLLSSTFGLSIKDPRGVSRRSLFKESYNDIYNSYTEYSEIYNNCQANFIDADTYNPLENSELISVQMIMRHGDRAPVYFSKNDGDIWNFCKLSKYNSILRPITSAMINSTTDDVSIGSKVVIPSNESCKSGSLTEKGGLASLDLGKATRSVYVDKLGFLDRTLKNTDQIKIRTSSST
;
A
#
# COMPACT_ATOMS: atom_id res chain seq x y z
N MET A 1 -52.27 8.76 -29.90
CA MET A 1 -52.57 7.54 -29.10
C MET A 1 -51.44 7.33 -28.11
N ASN A 2 -51.82 7.07 -26.85
CA ASN A 2 -51.12 7.35 -25.60
C ASN A 2 -49.68 6.83 -25.42
N SER A 3 -48.77 7.75 -25.09
CA SER A 3 -47.49 7.48 -24.43
C SER A 3 -47.75 7.18 -22.94
N LYS A 4 -47.49 5.93 -22.51
CA LYS A 4 -47.51 5.56 -21.10
C LYS A 4 -46.20 6.01 -20.44
N LYS A 5 -46.22 7.17 -19.78
CA LYS A 5 -45.16 7.56 -18.84
C LYS A 5 -45.28 6.67 -17.60
N LEU A 6 -44.34 5.75 -17.43
CA LEU A 6 -44.17 4.98 -16.20
C LEU A 6 -43.54 5.91 -15.15
N ILE A 7 -44.35 6.44 -14.24
CA ILE A 7 -43.86 7.20 -13.09
C ILE A 7 -43.38 6.18 -12.06
N LEU A 8 -42.06 5.96 -12.01
CA LEU A 8 -41.42 5.17 -10.97
C LEU A 8 -41.33 6.02 -9.70
N ASN A 9 -42.33 5.89 -8.82
CA ASN A 9 -42.25 6.47 -7.48
C ASN A 9 -41.26 5.65 -6.64
N LEU A 10 -40.02 6.12 -6.58
CA LEU A 10 -38.99 5.57 -5.71
C LEU A 10 -39.25 6.07 -4.27
N LEU A 11 -40.05 5.32 -3.51
CA LEU A 11 -40.17 5.50 -2.07
C LEU A 11 -38.90 4.95 -1.41
N LEU A 12 -37.91 5.82 -1.19
CA LEU A 12 -36.80 5.56 -0.28
C LEU A 12 -37.33 5.62 1.16
N LEU A 13 -37.86 4.50 1.64
CA LEU A 13 -38.03 4.28 3.07
C LEU A 13 -36.64 4.15 3.68
N SER A 14 -36.09 5.27 4.14
CA SER A 14 -34.95 5.26 5.07
C SER A 14 -35.45 4.72 6.41
N SER A 15 -35.52 3.40 6.56
CA SER A 15 -35.63 2.79 7.88
C SER A 15 -34.28 2.97 8.56
N THR A 16 -34.10 4.07 9.28
CA THR A 16 -33.12 4.08 10.35
C THR A 16 -33.64 3.08 11.39
N PHE A 17 -33.02 1.90 11.44
CA PHE A 17 -33.18 1.01 12.60
C PHE A 17 -32.51 1.68 13.79
N GLY A 18 -33.17 2.70 14.35
CA GLY A 18 -32.86 3.19 15.67
C GLY A 18 -33.26 2.10 16.65
N LEU A 19 -32.28 1.32 17.11
CA LEU A 19 -32.44 0.46 18.28
C LEU A 19 -32.80 1.36 19.47
N SER A 20 -34.10 1.52 19.71
CA SER A 20 -34.59 2.09 20.96
C SER A 20 -34.37 1.06 22.06
N ILE A 21 -33.25 1.20 22.77
CA ILE A 21 -32.95 0.39 23.94
C ILE A 21 -33.94 0.79 25.03
N LYS A 22 -35.02 0.00 25.17
CA LYS A 22 -36.11 0.24 26.14
C LYS A 22 -35.69 0.14 27.61
N ASP A 23 -34.50 -0.39 27.91
CA ASP A 23 -33.91 -0.29 29.25
C ASP A 23 -32.37 -0.26 29.16
N PRO A 24 -31.71 0.89 29.40
CA PRO A 24 -30.24 0.98 29.38
C PRO A 24 -29.57 0.25 30.54
N ARG A 25 -30.33 -0.30 31.51
CA ARG A 25 -29.79 -1.01 32.68
C ARG A 25 -29.57 -2.52 32.45
N GLY A 26 -30.09 -3.08 31.35
CA GLY A 26 -29.97 -4.51 31.03
C GLY A 26 -28.82 -4.87 30.09
N VAL A 27 -28.24 -3.90 29.39
CA VAL A 27 -27.18 -4.13 28.41
C VAL A 27 -25.88 -3.57 28.97
N SER A 28 -25.00 -4.46 29.41
CA SER A 28 -23.64 -4.09 29.83
C SER A 28 -22.95 -3.33 28.70
N ARG A 29 -22.35 -2.17 28.98
CA ARG A 29 -21.50 -1.43 28.00
C ARG A 29 -20.49 -2.34 27.29
N ARG A 30 -20.06 -3.42 27.95
CA ARG A 30 -19.13 -4.40 27.41
C ARG A 30 -19.74 -5.28 26.31
N SER A 31 -21.06 -5.53 26.32
CA SER A 31 -21.73 -6.28 25.26
C SER A 31 -21.91 -5.45 24.00
N LEU A 32 -22.27 -4.16 24.12
CA LEU A 32 -22.38 -3.25 22.98
C LEU A 32 -21.05 -3.06 22.24
N PHE A 33 -19.94 -2.93 22.98
CA PHE A 33 -18.60 -2.88 22.37
C PHE A 33 -18.24 -4.21 21.70
N LYS A 34 -18.56 -5.35 22.32
CA LYS A 34 -18.27 -6.68 21.77
C LYS A 34 -19.06 -6.93 20.49
N GLU A 35 -20.34 -6.57 20.46
CA GLU A 35 -21.19 -6.69 19.27
C GLU A 35 -20.70 -5.78 18.16
N SER A 36 -20.50 -4.48 18.44
CA SER A 36 -19.95 -3.56 17.43
C SER A 36 -18.56 -3.97 16.93
N TYR A 37 -17.68 -4.45 17.81
CA TYR A 37 -16.37 -4.96 17.42
C TYR A 37 -16.50 -6.18 16.51
N ASN A 38 -17.36 -7.14 16.89
CA ASN A 38 -17.59 -8.34 16.09
C ASN A 38 -18.23 -8.00 14.74
N ASP A 39 -19.16 -7.05 14.68
CA ASP A 39 -19.80 -6.62 13.43
C ASP A 39 -18.78 -5.96 12.50
N ILE A 40 -17.93 -5.07 13.03
CA ILE A 40 -16.83 -4.44 12.27
C ILE A 40 -15.81 -5.50 11.83
N TYR A 41 -15.45 -6.43 12.72
CA TYR A 41 -14.47 -7.48 12.44
C TYR A 41 -14.97 -8.47 11.40
N ASN A 42 -16.23 -8.89 11.50
CA ASN A 42 -16.89 -9.79 10.55
C ASN A 42 -17.12 -9.09 9.20
N SER A 43 -17.50 -7.81 9.21
CA SER A 43 -17.55 -7.00 7.99
C SER A 43 -16.15 -6.87 7.37
N TYR A 44 -15.13 -6.62 8.18
CA TYR A 44 -13.76 -6.59 7.67
C TYR A 44 -13.35 -7.93 7.06
N THR A 45 -13.60 -9.07 7.71
CA THR A 45 -13.23 -10.37 7.14
C THR A 45 -14.04 -10.70 5.88
N GLU A 46 -15.36 -10.51 5.90
CA GLU A 46 -16.27 -10.76 4.77
C GLU A 46 -15.95 -9.87 3.55
N TYR A 47 -15.63 -8.60 3.78
CA TYR A 47 -15.38 -7.63 2.72
C TYR A 47 -13.88 -7.32 2.52
N SER A 48 -12.95 -7.92 3.26
CA SER A 48 -11.50 -7.63 3.14
C SER A 48 -10.96 -7.91 1.74
N GLU A 49 -11.50 -8.91 1.05
CA GLU A 49 -11.16 -9.22 -0.34
C GLU A 49 -11.84 -8.26 -1.34
N ILE A 50 -12.97 -7.67 -0.94
CA ILE A 50 -13.75 -6.72 -1.75
C ILE A 50 -13.19 -5.30 -1.62
N TYR A 51 -12.73 -4.92 -0.41
CA TYR A 51 -12.01 -3.68 -0.13
C TYR A 51 -10.52 -3.82 -0.43
N ASN A 52 -10.18 -4.20 -1.66
CA ASN A 52 -8.82 -4.04 -2.19
C ASN A 52 -8.53 -2.55 -2.56
N ASN A 53 -9.25 -1.62 -1.93
CA ASN A 53 -9.49 -0.25 -2.39
C ASN A 53 -8.32 0.71 -2.15
N CYS A 54 -7.19 0.22 -1.66
CA CYS A 54 -6.04 1.05 -1.30
C CYS A 54 -4.83 0.84 -2.21
N GLN A 55 -4.78 -0.24 -2.98
CA GLN A 55 -3.68 -0.47 -3.91
C GLN A 55 -4.07 0.03 -5.29
N ALA A 56 -3.40 1.09 -5.75
CA ALA A 56 -3.54 1.54 -7.12
C ALA A 56 -3.06 0.46 -8.10
N ASN A 57 -3.70 0.39 -9.26
CA ASN A 57 -3.24 -0.46 -10.36
C ASN A 57 -1.80 -0.09 -10.74
N PHE A 58 -0.99 -1.10 -11.02
CA PHE A 58 0.34 -0.87 -11.56
C PHE A 58 0.25 -0.47 -13.04
N ILE A 59 1.30 0.20 -13.52
CA ILE A 59 1.50 0.40 -14.95
C ILE A 59 1.63 -0.95 -15.64
N ASP A 60 0.98 -1.12 -16.79
CA ASP A 60 0.95 -2.38 -17.51
C ASP A 60 1.51 -2.20 -18.91
N ALA A 61 2.45 -3.08 -19.29
CA ALA A 61 3.12 -3.01 -20.57
C ALA A 61 2.17 -3.29 -21.75
N ASP A 62 1.16 -4.13 -21.57
CA ASP A 62 0.24 -4.47 -22.67
C ASP A 62 -0.68 -3.30 -23.02
N THR A 63 -1.07 -2.53 -22.01
CA THR A 63 -1.96 -1.37 -22.17
C THR A 63 -1.24 -0.03 -22.31
N TYR A 64 0.06 0.05 -22.03
CA TYR A 64 0.85 1.28 -22.19
C TYR A 64 1.07 1.64 -23.66
N ASN A 65 0.61 2.81 -24.08
CA ASN A 65 0.81 3.33 -25.43
C ASN A 65 1.73 4.56 -25.39
N PRO A 66 2.93 4.50 -26.03
CA PRO A 66 3.78 5.67 -26.19
C PRO A 66 3.06 6.75 -27.02
N LEU A 67 3.41 8.01 -26.76
CA LEU A 67 2.93 9.11 -27.59
C LEU A 67 3.57 9.01 -28.99
N GLU A 68 2.75 9.08 -30.05
CA GLU A 68 3.23 9.01 -31.43
C GLU A 68 4.17 10.18 -31.77
N ASN A 69 5.17 9.93 -32.62
CA ASN A 69 6.16 10.90 -33.07
C ASN A 69 6.88 11.63 -31.92
N SER A 70 7.12 10.92 -30.81
CA SER A 70 7.79 11.46 -29.64
C SER A 70 8.90 10.54 -29.15
N GLU A 71 9.84 11.11 -28.41
CA GLU A 71 10.94 10.39 -27.75
C GLU A 71 10.82 10.56 -26.23
N LEU A 72 10.94 9.44 -25.49
CA LEU A 72 10.95 9.48 -24.04
C LEU A 72 12.32 9.96 -23.53
N ILE A 73 12.36 11.17 -22.98
CA ILE A 73 13.60 11.79 -22.48
C ILE A 73 13.82 11.61 -20.97
N SER A 74 12.75 11.46 -20.18
CA SER A 74 12.86 11.33 -18.72
C SER A 74 11.62 10.70 -18.09
N VAL A 75 11.81 10.01 -16.97
CA VAL A 75 10.74 9.45 -16.13
C VAL A 75 10.97 9.88 -14.70
N GLN A 76 9.92 10.39 -14.05
CA GLN A 76 9.93 10.74 -12.63
C GLN A 76 8.83 9.96 -11.92
N MET A 77 9.19 9.29 -10.83
CA MET A 77 8.25 8.49 -10.04
C MET A 77 8.26 8.97 -8.60
N ILE A 78 7.08 9.34 -8.11
CA ILE A 78 6.84 9.66 -6.71
C ILE A 78 5.87 8.60 -6.20
N MET A 79 6.30 7.83 -5.22
CA MET A 79 5.51 6.74 -4.65
C MET A 79 5.46 6.85 -3.13
N ARG A 80 4.36 6.38 -2.55
CA ARG A 80 4.28 6.10 -1.12
C ARG A 80 4.93 4.75 -0.83
N HIS A 81 5.35 4.55 0.42
CA HIS A 81 5.68 3.23 0.94
C HIS A 81 4.53 2.22 0.72
N GLY A 82 4.86 0.92 0.71
CA GLY A 82 3.86 -0.15 0.72
C GLY A 82 3.13 -0.30 2.06
N ASP A 83 2.34 -1.36 2.19
CA ASP A 83 1.61 -1.69 3.42
C ASP A 83 2.49 -1.74 4.68
N ARG A 84 1.96 -1.25 5.81
CA ARG A 84 2.70 -1.12 7.09
C ARG A 84 1.86 -1.63 8.25
N ALA A 85 2.54 -2.09 9.29
CA ALA A 85 1.90 -2.30 10.57
C ALA A 85 1.43 -0.95 11.16
N PRO A 86 0.38 -0.92 11.98
CA PRO A 86 -0.09 0.31 12.60
C PRO A 86 1.01 1.03 13.39
N VAL A 87 0.93 2.35 13.43
CA VAL A 87 1.83 3.17 14.27
C VAL A 87 1.49 3.00 15.76
N TYR A 88 0.25 2.67 16.08
CA TYR A 88 -0.17 2.39 17.45
C TYR A 88 -0.78 1.00 17.50
N PHE A 89 -0.18 0.11 18.30
CA PHE A 89 -0.73 -1.20 18.57
C PHE A 89 -1.73 -1.11 19.72
N SER A 90 -2.82 -1.86 19.62
CA SER A 90 -3.73 -2.00 20.75
C SER A 90 -3.05 -2.84 21.82
N LYS A 91 -3.28 -2.51 23.10
CA LYS A 91 -2.69 -3.23 24.24
C LYS A 91 -2.96 -4.74 24.22
N ASN A 92 -4.04 -5.17 23.56
CA ASN A 92 -4.48 -6.56 23.50
C ASN A 92 -4.22 -7.22 22.13
N ASP A 93 -3.44 -6.59 21.25
CA ASP A 93 -3.13 -7.17 19.92
C ASP A 93 -2.30 -8.46 20.05
N GLY A 94 -1.58 -8.66 21.16
CA GLY A 94 -0.73 -9.85 21.34
C GLY A 94 0.29 -9.98 20.21
N ASP A 95 0.45 -11.19 19.68
CA ASP A 95 1.42 -11.52 18.63
C ASP A 95 0.82 -11.57 17.22
N ILE A 96 -0.35 -10.94 16.99
CA ILE A 96 -1.01 -10.97 15.67
C ILE A 96 -0.17 -10.29 14.57
N TRP A 97 0.74 -9.38 14.95
CA TRP A 97 1.59 -8.64 14.02
C TRP A 97 2.88 -9.41 13.70
N ASN A 98 2.79 -10.65 13.22
CA ASN A 98 3.91 -11.57 13.00
C ASN A 98 4.29 -11.77 11.50
N PHE A 99 4.09 -10.74 10.68
CA PHE A 99 4.23 -10.78 9.22
C PHE A 99 5.15 -9.69 8.67
N CYS A 100 6.27 -9.43 9.35
CA CYS A 100 7.23 -8.38 8.98
C CYS A 100 8.65 -8.91 8.68
N LYS A 101 8.80 -10.19 8.37
CA LYS A 101 10.10 -10.80 8.02
C LYS A 101 10.51 -10.48 6.59
N LEU A 102 10.86 -9.22 6.33
CA LEU A 102 11.28 -8.74 5.00
C LEU A 102 12.53 -9.44 4.47
N SER A 103 13.41 -9.93 5.35
CA SER A 103 14.62 -10.67 4.97
C SER A 103 14.36 -11.90 4.11
N LYS A 104 13.11 -12.42 4.06
CA LYS A 104 12.70 -13.48 3.14
C LYS A 104 12.91 -13.12 1.66
N TYR A 105 12.95 -11.83 1.33
CA TYR A 105 13.19 -11.34 -0.03
C TYR A 105 14.68 -11.12 -0.34
N ASN A 106 15.61 -11.37 0.58
CA ASN A 106 17.04 -11.06 0.39
C ASN A 106 17.65 -11.72 -0.86
N SER A 107 17.20 -12.92 -1.25
CA SER A 107 17.73 -13.66 -2.40
C SER A 107 17.50 -12.98 -3.75
N ILE A 108 16.53 -12.06 -3.82
CA ILE A 108 16.15 -11.35 -5.05
C ILE A 108 16.54 -9.87 -5.02
N LEU A 109 17.03 -9.36 -3.89
CA LEU A 109 17.40 -7.96 -3.72
C LEU A 109 18.87 -7.72 -4.08
N ARG A 110 19.14 -6.58 -4.70
CA ARG A 110 20.52 -6.11 -4.92
C ARG A 110 20.97 -5.27 -3.72
N PRO A 111 22.23 -5.41 -3.27
CA PRO A 111 22.81 -4.50 -2.29
C PRO A 111 22.75 -3.06 -2.77
N ILE A 112 22.28 -2.16 -1.90
CA ILE A 112 22.31 -0.72 -2.13
C ILE A 112 22.95 -0.01 -0.93
N THR A 113 23.55 1.13 -1.21
CA THR A 113 24.13 2.02 -0.20
C THR A 113 23.32 3.31 -0.18
N SER A 114 23.03 3.84 1.01
CA SER A 114 22.30 5.10 1.19
C SER A 114 23.11 6.06 2.06
N ALA A 115 23.07 7.35 1.71
CA ALA A 115 23.60 8.44 2.52
C ALA A 115 22.43 9.31 3.03
N MET A 116 22.49 9.72 4.31
CA MET A 116 21.55 10.69 4.87
C MET A 116 22.04 12.09 4.54
N ILE A 117 21.14 12.93 4.01
CA ILE A 117 21.46 14.30 3.60
C ILE A 117 20.66 15.27 4.46
N ASN A 118 21.35 15.93 5.37
CA ASN A 118 20.85 16.95 6.30
C ASN A 118 21.18 18.37 5.83
N SER A 119 22.25 18.53 5.05
CA SER A 119 22.74 19.80 4.50
C SER A 119 23.14 19.66 3.03
N THR A 120 23.24 20.79 2.32
CA THR A 120 23.75 20.85 0.94
C THR A 120 25.25 20.53 0.83
N THR A 121 25.96 20.48 1.96
CA THR A 121 27.40 20.20 2.05
C THR A 121 27.72 18.75 2.34
N ASP A 122 26.72 17.90 2.54
CA ASP A 122 26.93 16.50 2.92
C ASP A 122 27.48 15.69 1.74
N ASP A 123 28.47 14.85 2.03
CA ASP A 123 29.09 13.99 1.02
C ASP A 123 28.22 12.76 0.74
N VAL A 124 27.49 12.82 -0.37
CA VAL A 124 26.62 11.73 -0.87
C VAL A 124 27.39 10.46 -1.26
N SER A 125 28.72 10.52 -1.39
CA SER A 125 29.56 9.35 -1.70
C SER A 125 29.80 8.45 -0.49
N ILE A 126 29.65 8.99 0.72
CA ILE A 126 29.85 8.27 1.98
C ILE A 126 28.50 7.79 2.49
N GLY A 127 28.13 6.57 2.09
CA GLY A 127 26.87 5.95 2.51
C GLY A 127 27.07 4.64 3.28
N SER A 128 26.00 4.19 3.93
CA SER A 128 25.93 2.89 4.60
C SER A 128 25.10 1.90 3.82
N LYS A 129 25.49 0.62 3.85
CA LYS A 129 24.72 -0.45 3.22
C LYS A 129 23.34 -0.54 3.87
N VAL A 130 22.29 -0.55 3.06
CA VAL A 130 20.92 -0.75 3.54
C VAL A 130 20.77 -2.19 4.03
N VAL A 131 20.28 -2.35 5.26
CA VAL A 131 20.02 -3.65 5.88
C VAL A 131 18.51 -3.90 5.89
N ILE A 132 18.10 -5.02 5.30
CA ILE A 132 16.70 -5.44 5.29
C ILE A 132 16.36 -6.04 6.67
N PRO A 133 15.29 -5.58 7.35
CA PRO A 133 14.88 -6.12 8.63
C PRO A 133 14.57 -7.61 8.58
N SER A 134 14.99 -8.35 9.61
CA SER A 134 14.76 -9.79 9.76
C SER A 134 13.83 -10.14 10.94
N ASN A 135 13.11 -9.15 11.47
CA ASN A 135 12.22 -9.37 12.62
C ASN A 135 10.98 -10.16 12.15
N GLU A 136 10.62 -11.22 12.87
CA GLU A 136 9.37 -11.96 12.62
C GLU A 136 8.16 -11.07 12.96
N SER A 137 8.19 -10.46 14.16
CA SER A 137 7.16 -9.53 14.61
C SER A 137 7.40 -8.12 14.10
N CYS A 138 6.32 -7.47 13.69
CA CYS A 138 6.30 -6.09 13.25
C CYS A 138 6.59 -5.14 14.41
N LYS A 139 7.40 -4.14 14.11
CA LYS A 139 7.50 -2.93 14.95
C LYS A 139 6.39 -1.97 14.55
N SER A 140 6.00 -1.09 15.48
CA SER A 140 5.08 0.00 15.18
C SER A 140 5.55 0.76 13.93
N GLY A 141 4.62 0.96 13.00
CA GLY A 141 4.89 1.66 11.75
C GLY A 141 5.88 0.96 10.82
N SER A 142 6.27 -0.30 11.04
CA SER A 142 7.20 -0.98 10.12
C SER A 142 6.51 -1.47 8.85
N LEU A 143 7.28 -1.54 7.75
CA LEU A 143 6.81 -2.11 6.48
C LEU A 143 6.53 -3.62 6.66
N THR A 144 5.37 -4.08 6.19
CA THR A 144 4.97 -5.49 6.25
C THR A 144 5.55 -6.28 5.10
N GLU A 145 5.48 -7.61 5.18
CA GLU A 145 5.81 -8.49 4.05
C GLU A 145 4.96 -8.21 2.81
N LYS A 146 3.68 -7.87 2.99
CA LYS A 146 2.77 -7.43 1.92
C LYS A 146 3.27 -6.13 1.29
N GLY A 147 3.68 -5.17 2.12
CA GLY A 147 4.24 -3.91 1.64
C GLY A 147 5.53 -4.08 0.85
N GLY A 148 6.43 -4.94 1.32
CA GLY A 148 7.66 -5.29 0.62
C GLY A 148 7.41 -5.96 -0.74
N LEU A 149 6.45 -6.89 -0.81
CA LEU A 149 6.05 -7.52 -2.08
C LEU A 149 5.43 -6.50 -3.05
N ALA A 150 4.56 -5.62 -2.56
CA ALA A 150 3.96 -4.57 -3.39
C ALA A 150 5.03 -3.64 -4.00
N SER A 151 6.07 -3.28 -3.25
CA SER A 151 7.20 -2.50 -3.78
C SER A 151 8.01 -3.26 -4.84
N LEU A 152 8.23 -4.56 -4.64
CA LEU A 152 8.89 -5.41 -5.64
C LEU A 152 8.07 -5.49 -6.93
N ASP A 153 6.76 -5.72 -6.82
CA ASP A 153 5.88 -5.89 -7.97
C ASP A 153 5.68 -4.58 -8.73
N LEU A 154 5.62 -3.44 -8.02
CA LEU A 154 5.70 -2.12 -8.66
C LEU A 154 7.00 -1.98 -9.46
N GLY A 155 8.13 -2.43 -8.92
CA GLY A 155 9.42 -2.45 -9.63
C GLY A 155 9.40 -3.31 -10.90
N LYS A 156 8.78 -4.49 -10.84
CA LYS A 156 8.62 -5.39 -12.00
C LYS A 156 7.74 -4.75 -13.09
N ALA A 157 6.61 -4.19 -12.71
CA ALA A 157 5.68 -3.51 -13.60
C ALA A 157 6.31 -2.27 -14.26
N THR A 158 7.06 -1.49 -13.47
CA THR A 158 7.83 -0.35 -13.99
C THR A 158 8.89 -0.81 -14.99
N ARG A 159 9.58 -1.92 -14.69
CA ARG A 159 10.58 -2.51 -15.59
C ARG A 159 9.97 -3.00 -16.91
N SER A 160 8.81 -3.65 -16.89
CA SER A 160 8.20 -4.17 -18.12
C SER A 160 7.89 -3.05 -19.13
N VAL A 161 7.58 -1.84 -18.66
CA VAL A 161 7.41 -0.68 -19.54
C VAL A 161 8.75 -0.05 -19.91
N TYR A 162 9.49 0.47 -18.94
CA TYR A 162 10.62 1.37 -19.22
C TYR A 162 11.93 0.65 -19.58
N VAL A 163 12.03 -0.66 -19.35
CA VAL A 163 13.19 -1.46 -19.78
C VAL A 163 12.79 -2.36 -20.94
N ASP A 164 11.76 -3.18 -20.77
CA ASP A 164 11.47 -4.25 -21.74
C ASP A 164 10.70 -3.75 -22.97
N LYS A 165 9.64 -2.95 -22.80
CA LYS A 165 8.83 -2.42 -23.92
C LYS A 165 9.47 -1.22 -24.61
N LEU A 166 9.95 -0.23 -23.85
CA LEU A 166 10.46 1.02 -24.42
C LEU A 166 11.98 1.03 -24.64
N GLY A 167 12.73 0.14 -24.00
CA GLY A 167 14.20 0.17 -24.05
C GLY A 167 14.83 1.44 -23.48
N PHE A 168 14.10 2.19 -22.65
CA PHE A 168 14.54 3.49 -22.13
C PHE A 168 15.68 3.36 -21.10
N LEU A 169 15.63 2.33 -20.25
CA LEU A 169 16.70 1.99 -19.31
C LEU A 169 17.40 0.69 -19.73
N ASP A 170 18.70 0.59 -19.44
CA ASP A 170 19.46 -0.66 -19.63
C ASP A 170 18.85 -1.81 -18.82
N ARG A 171 18.97 -3.04 -19.33
CA ARG A 171 18.53 -4.25 -18.61
C ARG A 171 19.24 -4.41 -17.26
N THR A 172 20.44 -3.85 -17.11
CA THR A 172 21.26 -3.88 -15.91
C THR A 172 21.75 -2.48 -15.57
N LEU A 173 21.59 -2.07 -14.31
CA LEU A 173 22.16 -0.83 -13.80
C LEU A 173 23.69 -0.93 -13.83
N LYS A 174 24.35 -0.14 -14.69
CA LYS A 174 25.82 -0.13 -14.85
C LYS A 174 26.50 0.86 -13.91
N ASN A 175 25.85 1.99 -13.63
CA ASN A 175 26.34 3.06 -12.76
C ASN A 175 25.16 3.84 -12.16
N THR A 176 25.47 4.82 -11.31
CA THR A 176 24.47 5.65 -10.62
C THR A 176 23.84 6.72 -11.51
N ASP A 177 24.23 6.85 -12.78
CA ASP A 177 23.70 7.88 -13.69
C ASP A 177 22.38 7.46 -14.35
N GLN A 178 22.08 6.16 -14.36
CA GLN A 178 20.84 5.65 -14.94
C GLN A 178 19.61 5.93 -14.08
N ILE A 179 19.75 5.87 -12.75
CA ILE A 179 18.65 6.08 -11.80
C ILE A 179 19.18 6.83 -10.59
N LYS A 180 18.52 7.95 -10.26
CA LYS A 180 18.74 8.68 -9.01
C LYS A 180 17.56 8.41 -8.06
N ILE A 181 17.84 7.98 -6.85
CA ILE A 181 16.83 7.61 -5.84
C ILE A 181 16.96 8.55 -4.65
N ARG A 182 15.84 9.15 -4.24
CA ARG A 182 15.72 9.92 -3.00
C ARG A 182 14.50 9.43 -2.22
N THR A 183 14.69 9.20 -0.93
CA THR A 183 13.62 8.80 0.00
C THR A 183 13.63 9.71 1.22
N SER A 184 12.50 9.81 1.91
CA SER A 184 12.47 10.37 3.26
C SER A 184 13.09 9.38 4.26
N SER A 185 13.45 9.89 5.43
CA SER A 185 13.93 9.11 6.58
C SER A 185 12.79 8.46 7.38
N SER A 186 11.60 8.29 6.80
CA SER A 186 10.43 7.77 7.52
C SER A 186 10.69 6.35 8.03
N THR A 187 10.64 6.20 9.35
CA THR A 187 10.49 4.93 10.07
C THR A 187 9.16 4.26 9.78
#